data_AF-A0A5S9M540-F1
#
_entry.id   AF-A0A5S9M540-F1
#
_cell.length_a   1.000
_cell.length_b   1.000
_cell.length_c   1.000
_cell.angle_alpha   90.00
_cell.angle_beta   90.00
_cell.angle_gamma   90.00
#
_symmetry.space_group_name_H-M   'P 1'
#
loop_
_entity.id
_entity.type
_entity.pdbx_description
1 polymer ?
#
loop_
_entity_poly.entity_id
_entity_poly.type
_entity_poly.pdbx_seq_one_letter_code
_entity_poly.pdbx_strand_id
1 'polypeptide(L)'
;MINDLKTGAVQLTKLGEKDDVLEGAEFKLVDANGKEIKTGLVTDQNGKIIVNDLKPGTYQFVETKAPFGHELDETPVTFAIPFNPEKLVSV
;
A
#
# COMPACT_ATOMS: atom_id res chain seq x y z
N MET A 1 -3.89 31.29 10.84
CA MET A 1 -4.18 30.21 9.88
C MET A 1 -3.47 28.97 10.40
N ILE A 2 -4.21 27.97 10.86
CA ILE A 2 -3.61 26.68 11.21
C ILE A 2 -3.42 25.92 9.90
N ASN A 3 -2.17 25.60 9.57
CA ASN A 3 -1.83 24.86 8.37
C ASN A 3 -2.06 23.37 8.68
N ASP A 4 -3.33 22.96 8.76
CA ASP A 4 -3.67 21.56 8.99
C ASP A 4 -3.25 20.76 7.74
N LEU A 5 -2.19 19.99 7.90
CA LEU A 5 -1.71 19.06 6.89
C LEU A 5 -2.79 18.02 6.63
N LYS A 6 -3.47 18.11 5.49
CA LYS A 6 -4.40 17.08 5.05
C LYS A 6 -3.64 15.76 4.83
N THR A 7 -4.18 14.70 5.39
CA THR A 7 -3.73 13.34 5.16
C THR A 7 -4.43 12.75 3.94
N GLY A 8 -3.75 11.82 3.26
CA GLY A 8 -4.26 11.07 2.12
C GLY A 8 -4.50 9.62 2.46
N ALA A 9 -4.97 8.89 1.45
CA ALA A 9 -5.15 7.45 1.51
C ALA A 9 -4.55 6.80 0.27
N VAL A 10 -4.18 5.53 0.40
CA VAL A 10 -3.74 4.68 -0.70
C VAL A 10 -4.52 3.37 -0.70
N GLN A 11 -4.81 2.85 -1.89
CA GLN A 11 -5.29 1.50 -2.11
C GLN A 11 -4.26 0.75 -2.96
N LEU A 12 -3.80 -0.40 -2.46
CA LEU A 12 -3.07 -1.39 -3.25
C LEU A 12 -4.05 -2.42 -3.78
N THR A 13 -3.92 -2.83 -5.04
CA THR A 13 -4.62 -4.00 -5.60
C THR A 13 -3.61 -5.05 -6.06
N LYS A 14 -3.58 -6.21 -5.40
CA LYS A 14 -2.70 -7.32 -5.78
C LYS A 14 -3.34 -8.13 -6.90
N LEU A 15 -2.62 -8.21 -8.02
CA LEU A 15 -2.97 -9.06 -9.15
C LEU A 15 -2.01 -10.24 -9.26
N GLY A 16 -2.52 -11.34 -9.82
CA GLY A 16 -1.75 -12.50 -10.26
C GLY A 16 -1.30 -12.35 -11.71
N GLU A 17 -0.61 -13.38 -12.21
CA GLU A 17 -0.08 -13.41 -13.58
C GLU A 17 -1.15 -13.33 -14.68
N LYS A 18 -2.41 -13.62 -14.33
CA LYS A 18 -3.55 -13.64 -15.26
C LYS A 18 -4.51 -12.47 -15.01
N ASP A 19 -4.02 -11.40 -14.38
CA ASP A 19 -4.80 -10.23 -13.97
C ASP A 19 -5.96 -10.55 -13.01
N ASP A 20 -5.89 -11.69 -12.32
CA ASP A 20 -6.83 -12.09 -11.28
C ASP A 20 -6.46 -11.45 -9.94
N VAL A 21 -7.47 -11.05 -9.15
CA VAL A 21 -7.25 -10.46 -7.82
C VAL A 21 -6.84 -11.54 -6.82
N LEU A 22 -5.84 -11.24 -5.99
CA LEU A 22 -5.29 -12.22 -5.04
C LEU A 22 -5.55 -11.82 -3.59
N GLU A 23 -6.36 -12.62 -2.90
CA GLU A 23 -6.60 -12.54 -1.46
C GLU A 23 -5.47 -13.19 -0.66
N GLY A 24 -5.21 -12.68 0.55
CA GLY A 24 -4.33 -13.33 1.53
C GLY A 24 -2.84 -13.04 1.38
N ALA A 25 -2.46 -12.13 0.48
CA ALA A 25 -1.10 -11.62 0.38
C ALA A 25 -0.82 -10.65 1.54
N GLU A 26 0.32 -10.81 2.22
CA GLU A 26 0.68 -9.99 3.39
C GLU A 26 1.74 -8.96 3.01
N PHE A 27 1.49 -7.70 3.37
CA PHE A 27 2.34 -6.56 3.09
C PHE A 27 2.70 -5.80 4.37
N LYS A 28 3.82 -5.08 4.29
CA LYS A 28 4.11 -3.95 5.15
C LYS A 28 4.19 -2.65 4.36
N LEU A 29 3.89 -1.54 5.03
CA LEU A 29 4.04 -0.19 4.51
C LEU A 29 5.23 0.48 5.18
N VAL A 30 6.19 0.96 4.40
CA VAL A 30 7.36 1.71 4.87
C VAL A 30 7.37 3.12 4.27
N ASP A 31 8.00 4.07 4.97
CA ASP A 31 8.28 5.40 4.40
C ASP A 31 9.58 5.42 3.57
N ALA A 32 9.91 6.58 3.00
CA ALA A 32 11.11 6.80 2.21
C ALA A 32 12.44 6.48 2.95
N ASN A 33 12.44 6.48 4.28
CA ASN A 33 13.62 6.16 5.09
C ASN A 33 13.66 4.67 5.46
N GLY A 34 12.72 3.86 4.98
CA GLY A 34 12.57 2.46 5.34
C GLY A 34 11.95 2.25 6.73
N LYS A 35 11.38 3.29 7.35
CA LYS A 35 10.69 3.15 8.63
C LYS A 35 9.35 2.47 8.41
N GLU A 36 9.07 1.42 9.18
CA GLU A 36 7.78 0.73 9.16
C GLU A 36 6.66 1.64 9.70
N ILE A 37 5.64 1.85 8.88
CA ILE A 37 4.46 2.64 9.20
C ILE A 37 3.31 1.72 9.61
N LYS A 38 3.14 0.61 8.90
CA LYS A 38 2.19 -0.47 9.22
C LYS A 38 2.76 -1.82 8.78
N THR A 39 2.42 -2.87 9.51
CA THR A 39 2.80 -4.26 9.22
C THR A 39 1.57 -5.15 9.27
N GLY A 40 1.66 -6.36 8.70
CA GLY A 40 0.57 -7.34 8.72
C GLY A 40 -0.67 -6.91 7.94
N LEU A 41 -0.50 -6.13 6.87
CA LEU A 41 -1.59 -5.72 6.00
C LEU A 41 -1.90 -6.86 5.04
N VAL A 42 -3.12 -7.40 5.08
CA VAL A 42 -3.50 -8.56 4.26
C VAL A 42 -4.49 -8.13 3.18
N THR A 43 -4.29 -8.58 1.94
CA THR A 43 -5.26 -8.34 0.86
C THR A 43 -6.57 -9.05 1.14
N ASP A 44 -7.68 -8.32 0.94
CA ASP A 44 -9.03 -8.85 1.11
C ASP A 44 -9.47 -9.75 -0.07
N GLN A 45 -10.73 -10.22 -0.03
CA GLN A 45 -11.34 -11.04 -1.09
C GLN A 45 -11.34 -10.40 -2.49
N ASN A 46 -11.13 -9.09 -2.59
CA ASN A 46 -11.02 -8.36 -3.84
C ASN A 46 -9.54 -8.04 -4.19
N GLY A 47 -8.59 -8.62 -3.47
CA GLY A 47 -7.16 -8.37 -3.61
C GLY A 47 -6.71 -7.00 -3.11
N LYS A 48 -7.46 -6.34 -2.22
CA LYS A 48 -7.23 -4.93 -1.86
C LYS A 48 -6.69 -4.74 -0.45
N ILE A 49 -5.85 -3.72 -0.31
CA ILE A 49 -5.45 -3.12 0.97
C ILE A 49 -5.73 -1.63 0.88
N ILE A 50 -6.38 -1.05 1.90
CA ILE A 50 -6.58 0.41 2.00
C ILE A 50 -5.89 0.92 3.27
N VAL A 51 -5.03 1.94 3.10
CA VAL A 51 -4.39 2.64 4.21
C VAL A 51 -4.75 4.12 4.16
N ASN A 52 -5.39 4.60 5.22
CA ASN A 52 -5.78 6.00 5.39
C ASN A 52 -4.78 6.76 6.26
N ASP A 53 -5.01 8.07 6.40
CA ASP A 53 -4.31 8.97 7.32
C ASP A 53 -2.79 9.09 7.08
N LEU A 54 -2.38 8.94 5.82
CA LEU A 54 -0.99 9.11 5.42
C LEU A 54 -0.65 10.58 5.22
N LYS A 55 0.42 11.05 5.87
CA LYS A 55 0.95 12.39 5.61
C LYS A 55 1.54 12.46 4.19
N PRO A 56 1.58 13.66 3.58
CA PRO A 56 2.32 13.85 2.33
C PRO A 56 3.75 13.32 2.44
N GLY A 57 4.19 12.57 1.43
CA GLY A 57 5.47 11.87 1.45
C GLY A 57 5.50 10.66 0.53
N THR A 58 6.66 10.03 0.44
CA THR A 58 6.89 8.81 -0.35
C THR A 58 6.86 7.59 0.56
N TYR A 59 6.20 6.53 0.08
CA TYR A 59 6.02 5.28 0.78
C TYR A 59 6.18 4.10 -0.18
N GLN A 60 6.31 2.90 0.40
CA GLN A 60 6.42 1.67 -0.34
C GLN A 60 5.62 0.57 0.35
N PHE A 61 4.83 -0.18 -0.43
CA PHE A 61 4.35 -1.49 -0.01
C PHE A 61 5.42 -2.53 -0.31
N VAL A 62 5.73 -3.37 0.67
CA VAL A 62 6.67 -4.49 0.53
C VAL A 62 5.91 -5.76 0.85
N GLU A 63 5.85 -6.70 -0.11
CA GLU A 63 5.24 -8.00 0.14
C GLU A 63 6.13 -8.77 1.13
N THR A 64 5.51 -9.32 2.16
CA THR A 64 6.17 -10.08 3.23
C THR A 64 5.78 -11.54 3.20
N LYS A 65 4.63 -11.85 2.60
CA LYS A 65 4.16 -13.21 2.37
C LYS A 65 3.28 -13.26 1.14
N ALA A 66 3.63 -14.14 0.20
CA ALA A 66 2.82 -14.38 -0.98
C ALA A 66 1.52 -15.12 -0.62
N PRO A 67 0.46 -14.95 -1.41
CA PRO A 67 -0.75 -15.76 -1.29
C PRO A 67 -0.48 -17.22 -1.68
N PHE A 68 -1.36 -18.13 -1.27
CA PHE A 68 -1.17 -19.57 -1.48
C PHE A 68 -1.02 -19.91 -2.98
N GLY A 69 0.05 -20.62 -3.33
CA GLY A 69 0.31 -21.04 -4.71
C GLY A 69 1.01 -20.00 -5.59
N HIS A 70 1.40 -18.85 -5.02
CA HIS A 70 2.18 -17.82 -5.70
C HIS A 70 3.58 -17.66 -5.09
N GLU A 71 4.50 -17.14 -5.89
CA GLU A 71 5.82 -16.73 -5.42
C GLU A 71 5.77 -15.34 -4.79
N LEU A 72 6.66 -15.10 -3.82
CA LEU A 72 6.80 -13.80 -3.17
C LEU A 72 7.38 -12.79 -4.17
N ASP A 73 6.70 -11.67 -4.36
CA ASP A 73 7.23 -10.55 -5.13
C ASP A 73 8.07 -9.65 -4.21
N GLU A 74 9.39 -9.76 -4.33
CA GLU A 74 10.33 -8.92 -3.56
C GLU A 74 10.41 -7.48 -4.08
N THR A 75 9.67 -7.13 -5.14
CA THR A 75 9.67 -5.79 -5.74
C THR A 75 8.77 -4.83 -4.94
N PRO A 76 9.31 -3.78 -4.31
CA PRO A 76 8.48 -2.83 -3.57
C PRO A 76 7.60 -1.97 -4.50
N VAL A 77 6.34 -1.80 -4.14
CA VAL A 77 5.41 -0.90 -4.85
C VAL A 77 5.54 0.51 -4.26
N THR A 78 6.30 1.36 -4.96
CA THR A 78 6.58 2.74 -4.52
C THR A 78 5.50 3.72 -4.97
N PHE A 79 5.07 4.61 -4.08
CA PHE A 79 4.10 5.66 -4.39
C PHE A 79 4.29 6.92 -3.53
N ALA A 80 3.65 8.01 -3.94
CA ALA A 80 3.68 9.28 -3.23
C ALA A 80 2.27 9.74 -2.85
N ILE A 81 2.12 10.22 -1.62
CA ILE A 81 0.96 10.99 -1.18
C ILE A 81 1.27 12.48 -1.43
N PRO A 82 0.53 13.17 -2.31
CA PRO A 82 0.79 14.56 -2.63
C PRO A 82 0.47 15.48 -1.44
N PHE A 83 1.03 16.70 -1.47
CA PHE A 83 0.62 17.74 -0.53
C PHE A 83 -0.85 18.12 -0.81
N ASN A 84 -1.66 18.17 0.25
CA ASN A 84 -3.09 18.46 0.18
C ASN A 84 -3.87 17.49 -0.73
N PRO A 85 -3.87 16.18 -0.42
CA PRO A 85 -4.48 15.15 -1.27
C PRO A 85 -5.99 15.35 -1.39
N GLU A 86 -6.51 15.19 -2.61
CA GLU A 86 -7.94 15.34 -2.92
C GLU A 86 -8.62 14.00 -3.25
N LYS A 87 -7.83 12.97 -3.57
CA LYS A 87 -8.30 11.66 -4.03
C LYS A 87 -7.47 10.53 -3.43
N LEU A 88 -8.08 9.34 -3.38
CA LEU A 88 -7.41 8.08 -3.06
C LEU A 88 -6.34 7.78 -4.12
N VAL A 89 -5.10 7.54 -3.68
CA VAL A 89 -4.04 7.02 -4.54
C VAL A 89 -4.29 5.53 -4.76
N SER A 90 -4.24 5.05 -6.00
CA SER A 90 -4.38 3.63 -6.32
C SER A 90 -3.10 3.12 -6.94
N VAL A 91 -2.60 1.98 -6.45
CA VAL A 91 -1.33 1.35 -6.83
C VAL A 91 -1.48 -0.14 -7.00
#